data_AF-A0A553F3Q0-F1
#
_entry.id   AF-A0A553F3Q0-F1
#
_cell.length_a   1.000
_cell.length_b   1.000
_cell.length_c   1.000
_cell.angle_alpha   90.00
_cell.angle_beta   90.00
_cell.angle_gamma   90.00
#
_symmetry.space_group_name_H-M   'P 1'
#
loop_
_entity.id
_entity.type
_entity.pdbx_description
1 polymer ?
#
loop_
_entity_poly.entity_id
_entity_poly.type
_entity_poly.pdbx_seq_one_letter_code
_entity_poly.pdbx_strand_id
1 'polypeptide(L)'
;MKNIPVVSKEVLLPFILITSLFALWGFANAVTDPMVTAFKKVLELDNFQASLVQMAFYGGYFTMALPAALFIRRYSYKVGIIIGLVLYASGALLFYPAAITEQFWVFLIGLYILTFGLAFLETTANPYILSMGTQLTATQRLNLAQAFNPVGLIGGLLVAQQFVLKKLQSDDVDFASLSDSAKATITQADLMVIRNPYVMLGLVVIGILVLIVINKMPESKDKDSTQSTWSIIKNLTGKAKYAQGVLTQTFYVGAQIMCWTYIYQYAEAIGINAETAGNYQFTAFVVFFLGRFICTFLLKYIDSGKLLMILSTLAIMFTLGTIFITGFAGLYCLVAISFCMSLMFPTIYGVALEGLSEDESKIGAAGLVMAIVGGALMPTLQGMIMDIGGTGYADTLILGVSEVNFSFVLPLLCFMWIAWYGKRVFSNHST
;
A
#
# COMPACT_ATOMS: atom_id res chain seq x y z
N MET A 1 31.89 15.44 -8.19
CA MET A 1 30.94 14.31 -8.40
C MET A 1 30.30 14.48 -9.78
N LYS A 2 30.42 13.50 -10.69
CA LYS A 2 29.72 13.55 -11.99
C LYS A 2 28.23 13.69 -11.70
N ASN A 3 27.57 14.64 -12.34
CA ASN A 3 26.13 14.88 -12.20
C ASN A 3 25.37 13.79 -12.97
N ILE A 4 25.30 12.58 -12.40
CA ILE A 4 24.62 11.45 -13.01
C ILE A 4 23.12 11.75 -12.96
N PRO A 5 22.42 11.80 -14.11
CA PRO A 5 20.99 12.07 -14.12
C PRO A 5 20.24 10.94 -13.40
N VAL A 6 19.25 11.30 -12.59
CA VAL A 6 18.39 10.31 -11.90
C VAL A 6 17.67 9.44 -12.92
N VAL A 7 17.13 10.05 -13.97
CA VAL A 7 16.49 9.37 -15.11
C VAL A 7 17.15 9.85 -16.40
N SER A 8 17.65 8.94 -17.24
CA SER A 8 18.22 9.32 -18.53
C SER A 8 17.12 9.62 -19.56
N LYS A 9 17.42 10.44 -20.58
CA LYS A 9 16.44 10.78 -21.62
C LYS A 9 15.95 9.56 -22.41
N GLU A 10 16.79 8.53 -22.52
CA GLU A 10 16.50 7.29 -23.26
C GLU A 10 15.43 6.43 -22.59
N VAL A 11 15.41 6.41 -21.25
CA VAL A 11 14.44 5.62 -20.47
C VAL A 11 13.27 6.47 -19.92
N LEU A 12 13.22 7.77 -20.27
CA LEU A 12 12.25 8.70 -19.70
C LEU A 12 10.80 8.27 -19.96
N LEU A 13 10.49 7.85 -21.19
CA LEU A 13 9.13 7.44 -21.55
C LEU A 13 8.71 6.14 -20.83
N PRO A 14 9.52 5.05 -20.83
CA PRO A 14 9.29 3.91 -19.95
C PRO A 14 9.14 4.30 -18.48
N PHE A 15 10.00 5.17 -17.96
CA PHE A 15 9.94 5.63 -16.57
C PHE A 15 8.60 6.32 -16.25
N ILE A 16 8.10 7.21 -17.12
CA ILE A 16 6.81 7.88 -16.94
C ILE A 16 5.66 6.86 -16.97
N LEU A 17 5.68 5.91 -17.91
CA LEU A 17 4.63 4.89 -18.02
C LEU A 17 4.59 3.97 -16.80
N ILE A 18 5.74 3.59 -16.25
CA ILE A 18 5.79 2.78 -15.02
C ILE A 18 5.45 3.63 -13.79
N THR A 19 5.82 4.90 -13.79
CA THR A 19 5.47 5.85 -12.73
C THR A 19 3.96 6.04 -12.61
N SER A 20 3.23 6.10 -13.73
CA SER A 20 1.77 6.22 -13.70
C SER A 20 1.08 4.98 -13.10
N LEU A 21 1.71 3.80 -13.17
CA LEU A 21 1.21 2.58 -12.51
C LEU A 21 1.16 2.74 -10.99
N PHE A 22 2.14 3.41 -10.39
CA PHE A 22 2.14 3.68 -8.95
C PHE A 22 0.99 4.61 -8.54
N ALA A 23 0.59 5.55 -9.39
CA ALA A 23 -0.59 6.38 -9.14
C ALA A 23 -1.89 5.55 -9.26
N LEU A 24 -2.02 4.71 -10.30
CA LEU A 24 -3.18 3.81 -10.43
C LEU A 24 -3.31 2.84 -9.25
N TRP A 25 -2.18 2.37 -8.75
CA TRP A 25 -2.13 1.56 -7.55
C TRP A 25 -2.70 2.32 -6.36
N GLY A 26 -2.13 3.49 -6.05
CA GLY A 26 -2.56 4.29 -4.91
C GLY A 26 -4.05 4.57 -4.97
N PHE A 27 -4.56 4.81 -6.18
CA PHE A 27 -6.00 4.94 -6.42
C PHE A 27 -6.77 3.68 -6.04
N ALA A 28 -6.41 2.50 -6.57
CA ALA A 28 -7.08 1.24 -6.21
C ALA A 28 -7.09 0.99 -4.70
N ASN A 29 -5.94 1.17 -4.05
CA ASN A 29 -5.81 0.92 -2.62
C ASN A 29 -6.74 1.84 -1.80
N ALA A 30 -6.71 3.15 -2.06
CA ALA A 30 -7.55 4.11 -1.34
C ALA A 30 -9.05 3.93 -1.60
N VAL A 31 -9.42 3.41 -2.77
CA VAL A 31 -10.81 3.14 -3.16
C VAL A 31 -11.32 1.83 -2.56
N THR A 32 -10.43 0.86 -2.31
CA THR A 32 -10.84 -0.48 -1.87
C THR A 32 -11.45 -0.48 -0.48
N ASP A 33 -10.77 0.06 0.54
CA ASP A 33 -11.25 -0.05 1.92
C ASP A 33 -12.66 0.54 2.16
N PRO A 34 -12.98 1.76 1.68
CA PRO A 34 -14.34 2.30 1.80
C PRO A 34 -15.38 1.45 1.09
N MET A 35 -15.00 0.85 -0.04
CA MET A 35 -15.93 0.06 -0.84
C MET A 35 -16.21 -1.30 -0.21
N VAL A 36 -15.23 -1.92 0.43
CA VAL A 36 -15.45 -3.13 1.25
C VAL A 36 -16.48 -2.86 2.35
N THR A 37 -16.37 -1.73 3.04
CA THR A 37 -17.34 -1.32 4.08
C THR A 37 -18.73 -1.09 3.47
N ALA A 38 -18.81 -0.40 2.34
CA ALA A 38 -20.07 -0.19 1.61
C ALA A 38 -20.71 -1.52 1.19
N PHE A 39 -19.94 -2.46 0.64
CA PHE A 39 -20.44 -3.80 0.28
C PHE A 39 -20.90 -4.59 1.50
N LYS A 40 -20.18 -4.53 2.63
CA LYS A 40 -20.59 -5.20 3.88
C LYS A 40 -21.98 -4.71 4.30
N LYS A 41 -22.23 -3.41 4.21
CA LYS A 41 -23.53 -2.83 4.54
C LYS A 41 -24.61 -3.22 3.53
N VAL A 42 -24.36 -2.99 2.25
CA VAL A 42 -25.34 -3.16 1.16
C VAL A 42 -25.75 -4.61 0.92
N LEU A 43 -24.82 -5.55 1.12
CA LEU A 43 -25.07 -6.99 0.98
C LEU A 43 -25.33 -7.69 2.32
N GLU A 44 -25.48 -6.93 3.42
CA GLU A 44 -25.69 -7.44 4.79
C GLU A 44 -24.73 -8.60 5.15
N LEU A 45 -23.44 -8.44 4.80
CA LEU A 45 -22.45 -9.50 4.94
C LEU A 45 -22.17 -9.81 6.41
N ASP A 46 -22.04 -11.10 6.71
CA ASP A 46 -21.58 -11.54 8.03
C ASP A 46 -20.10 -11.18 8.25
N ASN A 47 -19.64 -11.32 9.50
CA ASN A 47 -18.26 -10.99 9.85
C ASN A 47 -17.24 -11.92 9.19
N PHE A 48 -17.59 -13.18 8.91
CA PHE A 48 -16.70 -14.12 8.23
C PHE A 48 -16.48 -13.68 6.77
N GLN A 49 -17.55 -13.33 6.06
CA GLN A 49 -17.52 -12.79 4.70
C GLN A 49 -16.73 -11.49 4.64
N ALA A 50 -16.92 -10.57 5.59
CA ALA A 50 -16.12 -9.34 5.67
C ALA A 50 -14.62 -9.62 5.85
N SER A 51 -14.26 -10.62 6.68
CA SER A 51 -12.86 -11.05 6.83
C SER A 51 -12.30 -11.72 5.57
N LEU A 52 -13.11 -12.45 4.81
CA LEU A 52 -12.69 -13.05 3.53
C LEU A 52 -12.27 -11.98 2.51
N VAL A 53 -12.89 -10.80 2.53
CA VAL A 53 -12.52 -9.70 1.63
C VAL A 53 -11.11 -9.20 1.92
N GLN A 54 -10.77 -8.98 3.18
CA GLN A 54 -9.40 -8.62 3.58
C GLN A 54 -8.41 -9.75 3.26
N MET A 55 -8.80 -11.00 3.53
CA MET A 55 -7.98 -12.16 3.22
C MET A 55 -7.73 -12.29 1.71
N ALA A 56 -8.72 -12.01 0.86
CA ALA A 56 -8.54 -11.98 -0.59
C ALA A 56 -7.54 -10.87 -0.96
N PHE A 57 -7.71 -9.67 -0.43
CA PHE A 57 -6.84 -8.55 -0.75
C PHE A 57 -5.37 -8.80 -0.39
N TYR A 58 -5.10 -9.12 0.88
CA TYR A 58 -3.73 -9.33 1.36
C TYR A 58 -3.16 -10.70 0.99
N GLY A 59 -4.01 -11.73 0.95
CA GLY A 59 -3.65 -13.05 0.46
C GLY A 59 -3.28 -13.04 -1.02
N GLY A 60 -3.87 -12.13 -1.81
CA GLY A 60 -3.51 -11.88 -3.20
C GLY A 60 -2.06 -11.45 -3.35
N TYR A 61 -1.63 -10.45 -2.56
CA TYR A 61 -0.23 -10.01 -2.51
C TYR A 61 0.72 -11.14 -2.12
N PHE A 62 0.40 -11.90 -1.07
CA PHE A 62 1.27 -12.94 -0.57
C PHE A 62 1.42 -14.11 -1.56
N THR A 63 0.31 -14.61 -2.09
CA THR A 63 0.31 -15.82 -2.92
C THR A 63 0.85 -15.58 -4.33
N MET A 64 0.62 -14.41 -4.93
CA MET A 64 1.02 -14.14 -6.32
C MET A 64 2.38 -13.47 -6.49
N ALA A 65 2.97 -12.90 -5.42
CA ALA A 65 4.29 -12.29 -5.52
C ALA A 65 5.37 -13.28 -6.02
N LEU A 66 5.44 -14.49 -5.46
CA LEU A 66 6.44 -15.48 -5.90
C LEU A 66 6.18 -16.02 -7.33
N PRO A 67 4.96 -16.42 -7.71
CA PRO A 67 4.62 -16.71 -9.10
C PRO A 67 4.98 -15.58 -10.07
N ALA A 68 4.69 -14.32 -9.71
CA ALA A 68 5.06 -13.16 -10.51
C ALA A 68 6.57 -13.05 -10.70
N ALA A 69 7.35 -13.19 -9.63
CA ALA A 69 8.82 -13.18 -9.69
C ALA A 69 9.40 -14.31 -10.56
N LEU A 70 8.85 -15.52 -10.45
CA LEU A 70 9.23 -16.65 -11.30
C LEU A 70 8.93 -16.38 -12.78
N PHE A 71 7.79 -15.74 -13.05
CA PHE A 71 7.37 -15.41 -14.40
C PHE A 71 8.28 -14.34 -15.03
N ILE A 72 8.54 -13.23 -14.33
CA ILE A 72 9.42 -12.16 -14.83
C ILE A 72 10.86 -12.62 -15.00
N ARG A 73 11.29 -13.61 -14.19
CA ARG A 73 12.59 -14.26 -14.32
C ARG A 73 12.69 -15.07 -15.61
N ARG A 74 11.64 -15.81 -15.97
CA ARG A 74 11.60 -16.62 -17.19
C ARG A 74 11.41 -15.78 -18.46
N TYR A 75 10.68 -14.68 -18.36
CA TYR A 75 10.34 -13.81 -19.50
C TYR A 75 11.04 -12.46 -19.37
N SER A 76 10.29 -11.37 -19.17
CA SER A 76 10.86 -10.04 -18.95
C SER A 76 9.93 -9.19 -18.08
N TYR A 77 10.46 -8.07 -17.56
CA TYR A 77 9.67 -7.11 -16.79
C TYR A 77 8.46 -6.61 -17.58
N LYS A 78 8.62 -6.31 -18.88
CA LYS A 78 7.51 -5.84 -19.72
C LYS A 78 6.35 -6.84 -19.74
N VAL A 79 6.66 -8.14 -19.91
CA VAL A 79 5.61 -9.18 -19.95
C VAL A 79 4.91 -9.30 -18.59
N GLY A 80 5.67 -9.21 -17.49
CA GLY A 80 5.08 -9.20 -16.13
C GLY A 80 4.12 -8.04 -15.91
N ILE A 81 4.49 -6.83 -16.35
CA ILE A 81 3.64 -5.64 -16.27
C ILE A 81 2.35 -5.81 -17.10
N ILE A 82 2.47 -6.34 -18.32
CA ILE A 82 1.31 -6.60 -19.20
C ILE A 82 0.32 -7.55 -18.53
N ILE A 83 0.81 -8.67 -17.97
CA ILE A 83 -0.04 -9.64 -17.27
C ILE A 83 -0.69 -9.01 -16.05
N GLY A 84 0.07 -8.26 -15.25
CA GLY A 84 -0.44 -7.53 -14.10
C GLY A 84 -1.59 -6.58 -14.48
N LEU A 85 -1.44 -5.82 -15.56
CA LEU A 85 -2.49 -4.92 -16.06
C LEU A 85 -3.72 -5.65 -16.59
N VAL A 86 -3.54 -6.80 -17.27
CA VAL A 86 -4.67 -7.63 -17.73
C VAL A 86 -5.44 -8.20 -16.55
N LEU A 87 -4.76 -8.74 -15.54
CA LEU A 87 -5.38 -9.24 -14.32
C LEU A 87 -6.09 -8.11 -13.55
N TYR A 88 -5.44 -6.95 -13.45
CA TYR A 88 -6.03 -5.79 -12.80
C TYR A 88 -7.30 -5.31 -13.52
N ALA A 89 -7.23 -5.09 -14.84
CA ALA A 89 -8.39 -4.66 -15.62
C ALA A 89 -9.53 -5.69 -15.58
N SER A 90 -9.22 -6.98 -15.74
CA SER A 90 -10.24 -8.03 -15.69
C SER A 90 -10.90 -8.13 -14.32
N GLY A 91 -10.12 -8.09 -13.23
CA GLY A 91 -10.63 -8.05 -11.86
C GLY A 91 -11.54 -6.85 -11.62
N ALA A 92 -11.14 -5.66 -12.08
CA ALA A 92 -11.95 -4.44 -11.96
C ALA A 92 -13.26 -4.50 -12.78
N LEU A 93 -13.21 -5.06 -14.00
CA LEU A 93 -14.39 -5.21 -14.86
C LEU A 93 -15.36 -6.29 -14.35
N LEU A 94 -14.88 -7.29 -13.60
CA LEU A 94 -15.75 -8.30 -12.96
C LEU A 94 -16.68 -7.71 -11.89
N PHE A 95 -16.43 -6.49 -11.43
CA PHE A 95 -17.37 -5.79 -10.55
C PHE A 95 -18.67 -5.43 -11.28
N TYR A 96 -18.65 -5.34 -12.62
CA TYR A 96 -19.85 -5.11 -13.41
C TYR A 96 -20.87 -6.26 -13.32
N PRO A 97 -20.52 -7.51 -13.68
CA PRO A 97 -21.43 -8.63 -13.48
C PRO A 97 -21.68 -8.92 -11.99
N ALA A 98 -20.74 -8.67 -11.09
CA ALA A 98 -20.96 -8.83 -9.65
C ALA A 98 -22.09 -7.92 -9.13
N ALA A 99 -22.12 -6.66 -9.56
CA ALA A 99 -23.15 -5.70 -9.15
C ALA A 99 -24.53 -6.02 -9.74
N ILE A 100 -24.60 -6.61 -10.95
CA ILE A 100 -25.89 -7.00 -11.58
C ILE A 100 -26.44 -8.29 -10.97
N THR A 101 -25.56 -9.23 -10.62
CA THR A 101 -25.96 -10.51 -10.05
C THR A 101 -26.16 -10.45 -8.53
N GLU A 102 -25.74 -9.36 -7.88
CA GLU A 102 -25.80 -9.14 -6.44
C GLU A 102 -25.11 -10.25 -5.63
N GLN A 103 -24.17 -10.98 -6.26
CA GLN A 103 -23.50 -12.11 -5.63
C GLN A 103 -22.15 -11.74 -5.02
N PHE A 104 -22.06 -11.89 -3.69
CA PHE A 104 -20.84 -11.70 -2.92
C PHE A 104 -19.63 -12.47 -3.48
N TRP A 105 -19.82 -13.73 -3.89
CA TRP A 105 -18.70 -14.56 -4.37
C TRP A 105 -18.11 -14.09 -5.70
N VAL A 106 -18.94 -13.54 -6.59
CA VAL A 106 -18.46 -12.96 -7.86
C VAL A 106 -17.64 -11.71 -7.58
N PHE A 107 -18.09 -10.89 -6.64
CA PHE A 107 -17.34 -9.74 -6.14
C PHE A 107 -16.00 -10.16 -5.54
N LEU A 108 -15.99 -11.16 -4.65
CA LEU A 108 -14.79 -11.63 -3.98
C LEU A 108 -13.75 -12.17 -4.98
N ILE A 109 -14.18 -12.93 -5.98
CA ILE A 109 -13.32 -13.42 -7.05
C ILE A 109 -12.76 -12.26 -7.88
N GLY A 110 -13.60 -11.28 -8.23
CA GLY A 110 -13.18 -10.08 -8.95
C GLY A 110 -12.09 -9.30 -8.19
N LEU A 111 -12.31 -9.07 -6.89
CA LEU A 111 -11.33 -8.43 -6.01
C LEU A 111 -10.04 -9.24 -5.91
N TYR A 112 -10.13 -10.57 -5.80
CA TYR A 112 -8.96 -11.43 -5.71
C TYR A 112 -8.12 -11.38 -7.00
N ILE A 113 -8.75 -11.46 -8.17
CA ILE A 113 -8.08 -11.32 -9.47
C ILE A 113 -7.45 -9.93 -9.62
N LEU A 114 -8.16 -8.88 -9.18
CA LEU A 114 -7.64 -7.51 -9.16
C LEU A 114 -6.35 -7.44 -8.32
N THR A 115 -6.35 -8.03 -7.13
CA THR A 115 -5.18 -8.03 -6.23
C THR A 115 -4.02 -8.86 -6.77
N PHE A 116 -4.28 -9.92 -7.53
CA PHE A 116 -3.23 -10.62 -8.28
C PHE A 116 -2.56 -9.71 -9.31
N GLY A 117 -3.35 -8.90 -10.01
CA GLY A 117 -2.84 -7.87 -10.91
C GLY A 117 -1.92 -6.88 -10.19
N LEU A 118 -2.36 -6.36 -9.04
CA LEU A 118 -1.54 -5.46 -8.21
C LEU A 118 -0.25 -6.14 -7.74
N ALA A 119 -0.33 -7.37 -7.23
CA ALA A 119 0.85 -8.12 -6.80
C ALA A 119 1.88 -8.29 -7.93
N PHE A 120 1.43 -8.68 -9.13
CA PHE A 120 2.28 -8.75 -10.32
C PHE A 120 2.92 -7.41 -10.63
N LEU A 121 2.15 -6.32 -10.58
CA LEU A 121 2.67 -4.98 -10.84
C LEU A 121 3.74 -4.58 -9.83
N GLU A 122 3.59 -4.84 -8.53
CA GLU A 122 4.59 -4.42 -7.52
C GLU A 122 5.86 -5.23 -7.64
N THR A 123 5.71 -6.55 -7.83
CA THR A 123 6.84 -7.47 -7.97
C THR A 123 7.64 -7.15 -9.24
N THR A 124 7.04 -6.47 -10.22
CA THR A 124 7.69 -6.17 -11.50
C THR A 124 8.15 -4.71 -11.62
N ALA A 125 7.31 -3.74 -11.26
CA ALA A 125 7.55 -2.31 -11.48
C ALA A 125 8.67 -1.76 -10.61
N ASN A 126 8.71 -2.12 -9.31
CA ASN A 126 9.77 -1.65 -8.40
C ASN A 126 11.17 -2.08 -8.85
N PRO A 127 11.47 -3.39 -9.05
CA PRO A 127 12.79 -3.79 -9.53
C PRO A 127 13.08 -3.27 -10.94
N TYR A 128 12.07 -3.12 -11.80
CA TYR A 128 12.28 -2.54 -13.11
C TYR A 128 12.79 -1.09 -13.03
N ILE A 129 12.15 -0.23 -12.23
CA ILE A 129 12.62 1.16 -11.99
C ILE A 129 14.04 1.20 -11.40
N LEU A 130 14.35 0.29 -10.46
CA LEU A 130 15.69 0.16 -9.91
C LEU A 130 16.71 -0.19 -11.00
N SER A 131 16.34 -1.02 -11.99
CA SER A 131 17.23 -1.45 -13.08
C SER A 131 17.39 -0.43 -14.24
N MET A 132 16.54 0.59 -14.36
CA MET A 132 16.51 1.53 -15.52
C MET A 132 17.75 2.45 -15.67
N GLY A 133 18.79 2.29 -14.87
CA GLY A 133 19.95 3.18 -14.91
C GLY A 133 21.05 2.75 -13.95
N THR A 134 21.91 3.68 -13.56
CA THR A 134 23.02 3.38 -12.65
C THR A 134 22.53 2.97 -11.27
N GLN A 135 23.24 2.06 -10.62
CA GLN A 135 22.90 1.56 -9.28
C GLN A 135 22.92 2.69 -8.23
N LEU A 136 23.82 3.66 -8.37
CA LEU A 136 23.99 4.78 -7.43
C LEU A 136 22.73 5.64 -7.27
N THR A 137 21.92 5.79 -8.31
CA THR A 137 20.67 6.57 -8.26
C THR A 137 19.42 5.70 -8.24
N ALA A 138 19.56 4.37 -8.07
CA ALA A 138 18.44 3.43 -8.13
C ALA A 138 17.39 3.72 -7.05
N THR A 139 17.79 3.81 -5.79
CA THR A 139 16.86 4.12 -4.67
C THR A 139 16.20 5.49 -4.84
N GLN A 140 16.93 6.47 -5.39
CA GLN A 140 16.38 7.80 -5.68
C GLN A 140 15.36 7.77 -6.84
N ARG A 141 15.62 7.00 -7.91
CA ARG A 141 14.66 6.77 -9.00
C ARG A 141 13.37 6.15 -8.49
N LEU A 142 13.50 5.13 -7.64
CA LEU A 142 12.34 4.43 -7.08
C LEU A 142 11.52 5.39 -6.21
N ASN A 143 12.16 6.17 -5.34
CA ASN A 143 11.49 7.20 -4.55
C ASN A 143 10.79 8.24 -5.42
N LEU A 144 11.41 8.68 -6.53
CA LEU A 144 10.81 9.63 -7.46
C LEU A 144 9.56 9.06 -8.16
N ALA A 145 9.63 7.81 -8.65
CA ALA A 145 8.47 7.16 -9.26
C ALA A 145 7.33 6.99 -8.24
N GLN A 146 7.69 6.56 -7.03
CA GLN A 146 6.76 6.38 -5.92
C GLN A 146 6.21 7.72 -5.40
N ALA A 147 6.85 8.86 -5.62
CA ALA A 147 6.29 10.18 -5.23
C ALA A 147 4.93 10.48 -5.88
N PHE A 148 4.56 9.78 -6.96
CA PHE A 148 3.25 9.88 -7.61
C PHE A 148 2.18 8.94 -7.05
N ASN A 149 2.56 7.91 -6.28
CA ASN A 149 1.59 7.02 -5.63
C ASN A 149 0.59 7.75 -4.71
N PRO A 150 1.01 8.72 -3.87
CA PRO A 150 0.07 9.48 -3.05
C PRO A 150 -0.92 10.32 -3.86
N VAL A 151 -0.59 10.73 -5.09
CA VAL A 151 -1.56 11.39 -5.98
C VAL A 151 -2.72 10.44 -6.26
N GLY A 152 -2.40 9.17 -6.48
CA GLY A 152 -3.37 8.08 -6.55
C GLY A 152 -4.21 7.94 -5.29
N LEU A 153 -3.57 7.86 -4.12
CA LEU A 153 -4.27 7.72 -2.82
C LEU A 153 -5.26 8.87 -2.59
N ILE A 154 -4.82 10.12 -2.83
CA ILE A 154 -5.65 11.32 -2.69
C ILE A 154 -6.82 11.27 -3.68
N GLY A 155 -6.54 11.00 -4.97
CA GLY A 155 -7.58 10.89 -5.98
C GLY A 155 -8.59 9.78 -5.69
N GLY A 156 -8.11 8.63 -5.21
CA GLY A 156 -8.93 7.49 -4.83
C GLY A 156 -9.84 7.79 -3.65
N LEU A 157 -9.30 8.39 -2.59
CA LEU A 157 -10.07 8.81 -1.42
C LEU A 157 -11.16 9.83 -1.80
N LEU A 158 -10.84 10.82 -2.62
CA LEU A 158 -11.82 11.81 -3.09
C LEU A 158 -12.93 11.17 -3.92
N VAL A 159 -12.58 10.23 -4.81
CA VAL A 159 -13.58 9.49 -5.59
C VAL A 159 -14.47 8.65 -4.69
N ALA A 160 -13.88 7.89 -3.76
CA ALA A 160 -14.62 7.08 -2.81
C ALA A 160 -15.58 7.93 -1.95
N GLN A 161 -15.11 9.05 -1.40
CA GLN A 161 -15.95 9.90 -0.55
C GLN A 161 -17.07 10.60 -1.33
N GLN A 162 -16.75 11.25 -2.46
CA GLN A 162 -17.71 12.13 -3.15
C GLN A 162 -18.62 11.40 -4.15
N PHE A 163 -18.14 10.30 -4.73
CA PHE A 163 -18.86 9.58 -5.79
C PHE A 163 -19.37 8.22 -5.36
N VAL A 164 -18.93 7.70 -4.21
CA VAL A 164 -19.45 6.44 -3.64
C VAL A 164 -20.19 6.73 -2.35
N LEU A 165 -19.50 6.99 -1.24
CA LEU A 165 -20.09 7.05 0.10
C LEU A 165 -21.24 8.06 0.20
N LYS A 166 -21.05 9.30 -0.27
CA LYS A 166 -22.12 10.33 -0.25
C LYS A 166 -23.32 10.04 -1.16
N LYS A 167 -23.27 9.01 -1.99
CA LYS A 167 -24.33 8.65 -2.93
C LYS A 167 -25.01 7.32 -2.58
N LEU A 168 -24.61 6.69 -1.47
CA LEU A 168 -25.25 5.47 -0.99
C LEU A 168 -26.60 5.82 -0.36
N GLN A 169 -27.68 5.34 -0.95
CA GLN A 169 -29.03 5.52 -0.45
C GLN A 169 -29.27 4.72 0.83
N SER A 170 -28.52 3.64 1.06
CA SER A 170 -28.55 2.87 2.32
C SER A 170 -28.06 3.65 3.55
N ASP A 171 -27.36 4.77 3.38
CA ASP A 171 -26.94 5.64 4.48
C ASP A 171 -28.03 6.64 4.91
N ASP A 172 -28.99 6.94 4.03
CA ASP A 172 -30.04 7.94 4.27
C ASP A 172 -31.30 7.36 4.95
N VAL A 173 -31.36 6.04 5.11
CA VAL A 173 -32.53 5.31 5.62
C VAL A 173 -32.11 4.28 6.67
N ASP A 174 -33.04 3.92 7.55
CA ASP A 174 -32.87 2.75 8.40
C ASP A 174 -33.04 1.48 7.55
N PHE A 175 -31.96 1.11 6.85
CA PHE A 175 -31.98 0.04 5.86
C PHE A 175 -32.49 -1.28 6.45
N ALA A 176 -32.18 -1.57 7.71
CA ALA A 176 -32.54 -2.81 8.38
C ALA A 176 -34.05 -3.00 8.56
N SER A 177 -34.82 -1.91 8.67
CA SER A 177 -36.27 -1.94 8.91
C SER A 177 -37.12 -1.85 7.64
N LEU A 178 -36.49 -1.75 6.46
CA LEU A 178 -37.18 -1.69 5.18
C LEU A 178 -37.74 -3.05 4.75
N SER A 179 -38.81 -3.02 3.94
CA SER A 179 -39.35 -4.21 3.28
C SER A 179 -38.36 -4.78 2.26
N ASP A 180 -38.40 -6.09 2.03
CA ASP A 180 -37.49 -6.78 1.10
C ASP A 180 -37.50 -6.16 -0.31
N SER A 181 -38.65 -5.67 -0.78
CA SER A 181 -38.76 -4.99 -2.09
C SER A 181 -38.06 -3.63 -2.12
N ALA A 182 -38.11 -2.89 -1.01
CA ALA A 182 -37.43 -1.60 -0.90
C ALA A 182 -35.92 -1.78 -0.72
N LYS A 183 -35.50 -2.78 0.07
CA LYS A 183 -34.10 -3.20 0.19
C LYS A 183 -33.50 -3.55 -1.18
N ALA A 184 -34.15 -4.43 -1.94
CA ALA A 184 -33.65 -4.83 -3.26
C ALA A 184 -33.44 -3.64 -4.22
N THR A 185 -34.35 -2.66 -4.20
CA THR A 185 -34.25 -1.46 -5.05
C THR A 185 -33.05 -0.59 -4.65
N ILE A 186 -32.86 -0.37 -3.35
CA ILE A 186 -31.75 0.43 -2.81
C ILE A 186 -30.42 -0.31 -3.01
N THR A 187 -30.38 -1.61 -2.76
CA THR A 187 -29.21 -2.47 -2.99
C THR A 187 -28.76 -2.37 -4.44
N GLN A 188 -29.67 -2.46 -5.42
CA GLN A 188 -29.29 -2.28 -6.82
C GLN A 188 -28.74 -0.89 -7.12
N ALA A 189 -29.36 0.17 -6.60
CA ALA A 189 -28.90 1.53 -6.80
C ALA A 189 -27.48 1.73 -6.23
N ASP A 190 -27.25 1.29 -5.00
CA ASP A 190 -25.97 1.41 -4.29
C ASP A 190 -24.88 0.57 -4.96
N LEU A 191 -25.19 -0.67 -5.38
CA LEU A 191 -24.24 -1.51 -6.12
C LEU A 191 -23.84 -0.89 -7.46
N MET A 192 -24.74 -0.17 -8.14
CA MET A 192 -24.36 0.57 -9.36
C MET A 192 -23.43 1.74 -9.06
N VAL A 193 -23.66 2.47 -7.97
CA VAL A 193 -22.78 3.56 -7.51
C VAL A 193 -21.38 3.01 -7.21
N ILE A 194 -21.30 1.90 -6.48
CA ILE A 194 -20.05 1.25 -6.10
C ILE A 194 -19.35 0.62 -7.32
N ARG A 195 -20.08 0.05 -8.27
CA ARG A 195 -19.48 -0.53 -9.49
C ARG A 195 -18.73 0.49 -10.35
N ASN A 196 -19.28 1.69 -10.50
CA ASN A 196 -18.85 2.64 -11.53
C ASN A 196 -17.35 3.04 -11.41
N PRO A 197 -16.81 3.38 -10.23
CA PRO A 197 -15.38 3.66 -10.07
C PRO A 197 -14.47 2.50 -10.50
N TYR A 198 -14.83 1.25 -10.18
CA TYR A 198 -14.04 0.07 -10.57
C TYR A 198 -14.07 -0.17 -12.08
N VAL A 199 -15.22 0.00 -12.74
CA VAL A 199 -15.31 -0.12 -14.19
C VAL A 199 -14.49 0.97 -14.88
N MET A 200 -14.60 2.23 -14.42
CA MET A 200 -13.79 3.33 -14.94
C MET A 200 -12.29 3.07 -14.75
N LEU A 201 -11.90 2.58 -13.58
CA LEU A 201 -10.53 2.18 -13.29
C LEU A 201 -10.05 1.09 -14.26
N GLY A 202 -10.85 0.04 -14.49
CA GLY A 202 -10.55 -1.01 -15.47
C GLY A 202 -10.31 -0.47 -16.88
N LEU A 203 -11.14 0.49 -17.33
CA LEU A 203 -10.97 1.14 -18.64
C LEU A 203 -9.68 1.98 -18.71
N VAL A 204 -9.35 2.72 -17.65
CA VAL A 204 -8.09 3.48 -17.58
C VAL A 204 -6.88 2.54 -17.60
N VAL A 205 -6.94 1.44 -16.86
CA VAL A 205 -5.90 0.40 -16.84
C VAL A 205 -5.71 -0.22 -18.23
N ILE A 206 -6.80 -0.48 -18.98
CA ILE A 206 -6.74 -0.93 -20.37
C ILE A 206 -6.05 0.11 -21.27
N GLY A 207 -6.36 1.40 -21.10
CA GLY A 207 -5.68 2.46 -21.83
C GLY A 207 -4.17 2.44 -21.60
N ILE A 208 -3.73 2.29 -20.36
CA ILE A 208 -2.31 2.20 -20.01
C ILE A 208 -1.67 0.90 -20.50
N LEU A 209 -2.40 -0.21 -20.45
CA LEU A 209 -1.98 -1.48 -21.05
C LEU A 209 -1.66 -1.32 -22.54
N VAL A 210 -2.54 -0.67 -23.31
CA VAL A 210 -2.32 -0.40 -24.74
C VAL A 210 -1.05 0.43 -24.94
N LEU A 211 -0.85 1.49 -24.15
CA LEU A 211 0.37 2.32 -24.23
C LEU A 211 1.65 1.51 -23.95
N ILE A 212 1.63 0.62 -22.95
CA ILE A 212 2.78 -0.21 -22.58
C ILE A 212 3.07 -1.28 -23.64
N VAL A 213 2.03 -1.87 -24.24
CA VAL A 213 2.19 -2.84 -25.33
C VAL A 213 2.90 -2.19 -26.53
N ILE A 214 2.46 -1.00 -26.93
CA ILE A 214 3.02 -0.26 -28.08
C ILE A 214 4.45 0.25 -27.80
N ASN A 215 4.74 0.61 -26.54
CA ASN A 215 6.03 1.17 -26.18
C ASN A 215 7.15 0.10 -26.14
N LYS A 216 8.30 0.39 -26.76
CA LYS A 216 9.49 -0.46 -26.64
C LYS A 216 10.21 -0.15 -25.33
N MET A 217 10.10 -1.07 -24.38
CA MET A 217 10.79 -0.98 -23.10
C MET A 217 12.15 -1.67 -23.19
N PRO A 218 13.24 -1.01 -22.75
CA PRO A 218 14.55 -1.65 -22.71
C PRO A 218 14.51 -2.85 -21.77
N GLU A 219 14.93 -4.00 -22.28
CA GLU A 219 15.07 -5.24 -21.52
C GLU A 219 16.53 -5.38 -21.09
N SER A 220 16.75 -5.51 -19.79
CA SER A 220 17.97 -6.16 -19.30
C SER A 220 17.73 -7.66 -19.45
N LYS A 221 18.38 -8.28 -20.44
CA LYS A 221 18.40 -9.74 -20.57
C LYS A 221 19.77 -10.20 -20.14
N ASP A 222 19.88 -10.66 -18.90
CA ASP A 222 20.89 -11.68 -18.60
C ASP A 222 20.46 -12.96 -19.30
N LYS A 223 21.20 -13.32 -20.34
CA LYS A 223 21.09 -14.62 -21.01
C LYS A 223 21.75 -15.66 -20.09
N ASP A 224 21.02 -16.74 -19.83
CA ASP A 224 21.44 -17.96 -19.12
C ASP A 224 21.59 -17.88 -17.59
N SER A 225 20.46 -17.79 -16.86
CA SER A 225 20.44 -18.12 -15.43
C SER A 225 20.17 -19.60 -15.17
N THR A 226 21.23 -20.39 -15.13
CA THR A 226 21.22 -21.82 -14.82
C THR A 226 20.97 -22.13 -13.34
N GLN A 227 20.94 -21.11 -12.46
CA GLN A 227 20.72 -21.31 -11.03
C GLN A 227 19.27 -21.70 -10.70
N SER A 228 19.09 -22.74 -9.88
CA SER A 228 17.78 -23.11 -9.35
C SER A 228 17.20 -21.99 -8.48
N THR A 229 15.89 -21.71 -8.62
CA THR A 229 15.17 -20.72 -7.78
C THR A 229 15.38 -20.98 -6.29
N TRP A 230 15.38 -22.26 -5.88
CA TRP A 230 15.59 -22.61 -4.47
C TRP A 230 16.96 -22.17 -3.95
N SER A 231 17.99 -22.29 -4.78
CA SER A 231 19.33 -21.81 -4.43
C SER A 231 19.35 -20.29 -4.24
N ILE A 232 18.65 -19.55 -5.11
CA ILE A 232 18.54 -18.09 -5.01
C ILE A 232 17.82 -17.69 -3.72
N ILE A 233 16.69 -18.33 -3.41
CA ILE A 233 15.95 -18.08 -2.16
C ILE A 233 16.83 -18.34 -0.94
N LYS A 234 17.53 -19.49 -0.90
CA LYS A 234 18.44 -19.83 0.19
C LYS A 234 19.55 -18.78 0.33
N ASN A 235 20.19 -18.38 -0.77
CA ASN A 235 21.23 -17.36 -0.79
C ASN A 235 20.70 -16.02 -0.27
N LEU A 236 19.52 -15.59 -0.73
CA LEU A 236 18.87 -14.36 -0.29
C LEU A 236 18.57 -14.38 1.21
N THR A 237 17.98 -15.47 1.73
CA THR A 237 17.71 -15.61 3.17
C THR A 237 18.98 -15.63 4.03
N GLY A 238 20.11 -16.08 3.45
CA GLY A 238 21.44 -15.99 4.09
C GLY A 238 22.03 -14.57 4.11
N LYS A 239 21.59 -13.67 3.22
CA LYS A 239 22.03 -12.26 3.20
C LYS A 239 21.25 -11.47 4.25
N ALA A 240 21.91 -11.19 5.38
CA ALA A 240 21.30 -10.47 6.51
C ALA A 240 20.62 -9.14 6.11
N LYS A 241 21.25 -8.36 5.20
CA LYS A 241 20.71 -7.08 4.69
C LYS A 241 19.33 -7.25 4.05
N TYR A 242 19.16 -8.30 3.23
CA TYR A 242 17.92 -8.59 2.53
C TYR A 242 16.87 -9.18 3.48
N ALA A 243 17.23 -10.20 4.27
CA ALA A 243 16.28 -10.85 5.18
C ALA A 243 15.70 -9.87 6.21
N GLN A 244 16.55 -9.00 6.76
CA GLN A 244 16.12 -7.93 7.65
C GLN A 244 15.33 -6.86 6.91
N GLY A 245 15.64 -6.59 5.65
CA GLY A 245 14.88 -5.69 4.79
C GLY A 245 13.44 -6.16 4.60
N VAL A 246 13.23 -7.45 4.31
CA VAL A 246 11.90 -8.06 4.21
C VAL A 246 11.12 -7.92 5.52
N LEU A 247 11.74 -8.23 6.67
CA LEU A 247 11.08 -8.05 7.96
C LEU A 247 10.77 -6.58 8.28
N THR A 248 11.68 -5.68 7.94
CA THR A 248 11.49 -4.23 8.09
C THR A 248 10.35 -3.73 7.21
N GLN A 249 10.22 -4.27 6.00
CA GLN A 249 9.12 -3.97 5.10
C GLN A 249 7.78 -4.41 5.68
N THR A 250 7.71 -5.59 6.32
CA THR A 250 6.50 -6.07 6.99
C THR A 250 6.07 -5.14 8.11
N PHE A 251 7.02 -4.73 8.98
CA PHE A 251 6.74 -3.79 10.06
C PHE A 251 6.36 -2.40 9.54
N TYR A 252 6.98 -1.94 8.45
CA TYR A 252 6.62 -0.68 7.83
C TYR A 252 5.19 -0.68 7.31
N VAL A 253 4.81 -1.68 6.50
CA VAL A 253 3.46 -1.75 5.95
C VAL A 253 2.44 -1.90 7.08
N GLY A 254 2.74 -2.72 8.08
CA GLY A 254 1.93 -2.84 9.29
C GLY A 254 1.72 -1.49 9.98
N ALA A 255 2.81 -0.76 10.29
CA ALA A 255 2.74 0.56 10.93
C ALA A 255 1.96 1.59 10.10
N GLN A 256 2.14 1.57 8.78
CA GLN A 256 1.43 2.47 7.88
C GLN A 256 -0.07 2.26 7.92
N ILE A 257 -0.52 1.01 7.74
CA ILE A 257 -1.96 0.71 7.75
C ILE A 257 -2.54 0.97 9.14
N MET A 258 -1.86 0.55 10.20
CA MET A 258 -2.23 0.86 11.59
C MET A 258 -2.44 2.37 11.82
N CYS A 259 -1.47 3.20 11.45
CA CYS A 259 -1.58 4.64 11.63
C CYS A 259 -2.72 5.27 10.81
N TRP A 260 -3.01 4.78 9.62
CA TRP A 260 -4.06 5.33 8.76
C TRP A 260 -5.46 4.83 9.12
N THR A 261 -5.61 3.52 9.33
CA THR A 261 -6.88 2.91 9.72
C THR A 261 -7.41 3.55 10.99
N TYR A 262 -6.56 3.68 12.02
CA TYR A 262 -6.99 4.13 13.34
C TYR A 262 -6.97 5.66 13.56
N ILE A 263 -6.79 6.46 12.49
CA ILE A 263 -7.07 7.91 12.56
C ILE A 263 -8.54 8.15 12.89
N TYR A 264 -9.46 7.36 12.32
CA TYR A 264 -10.89 7.52 12.53
C TYR A 264 -11.27 7.26 13.99
N GLN A 265 -10.86 6.12 14.54
CA GLN A 265 -11.16 5.75 15.93
C GLN A 265 -10.46 6.67 16.93
N TYR A 266 -9.25 7.14 16.63
CA TYR A 266 -8.61 8.16 17.47
C TYR A 266 -9.40 9.48 17.47
N ALA A 267 -9.85 9.93 16.29
CA ALA A 267 -10.64 11.15 16.16
C ALA A 267 -11.99 11.02 16.89
N GLU A 268 -12.65 9.86 16.76
CA GLU A 268 -13.91 9.56 17.45
C GLU A 268 -13.74 9.53 18.97
N ALA A 269 -12.65 8.94 19.49
CA ALA A 269 -12.33 8.91 20.92
C ALA A 269 -12.21 10.31 21.54
N ILE A 270 -11.84 11.32 20.75
CA ILE A 270 -11.72 12.72 21.20
C ILE A 270 -12.96 13.57 20.83
N GLY A 271 -14.04 12.93 20.38
CA GLY A 271 -15.35 13.57 20.11
C GLY A 271 -15.51 14.18 18.72
N ILE A 272 -14.68 13.79 17.75
CA ILE A 272 -14.78 14.26 16.36
C ILE A 272 -15.67 13.30 15.56
N ASN A 273 -16.60 13.85 14.78
CA ASN A 273 -17.47 13.04 13.92
C ASN A 273 -16.70 12.39 12.75
N ALA A 274 -17.26 11.32 12.18
CA ALA A 274 -16.63 10.56 11.09
C ALA A 274 -16.32 11.40 9.84
N GLU A 275 -17.15 12.41 9.53
CA GLU A 275 -16.92 13.31 8.40
C GLU A 275 -15.65 14.14 8.59
N THR A 276 -15.47 14.74 9.77
CA THR A 276 -14.30 15.56 10.08
C THR A 276 -13.06 14.68 10.25
N ALA A 277 -13.19 13.45 10.77
CA ALA A 277 -12.10 12.47 10.81
C ALA A 277 -11.54 12.17 9.41
N GLY A 278 -12.40 12.10 8.38
CA GLY A 278 -12.00 11.96 6.98
C GLY A 278 -11.08 13.09 6.48
N ASN A 279 -11.23 14.32 7.00
CA ASN A 279 -10.34 15.44 6.66
C ASN A 279 -8.93 15.25 7.23
N TYR A 280 -8.79 14.62 8.40
CA TYR A 280 -7.49 14.29 8.97
C TYR A 280 -6.78 13.19 8.17
N GLN A 281 -7.53 12.19 7.71
CA GLN A 281 -7.00 11.18 6.78
C GLN A 281 -6.53 11.80 5.46
N PHE A 282 -7.34 12.70 4.88
CA PHE A 282 -6.96 13.44 3.69
C PHE A 282 -5.68 14.27 3.93
N THR A 283 -5.61 14.97 5.06
CA THR A 283 -4.43 15.74 5.47
C THR A 283 -3.20 14.85 5.61
N ALA A 284 -3.34 13.67 6.21
CA ALA A 284 -2.28 12.66 6.32
C ALA A 284 -1.74 12.25 4.94
N PHE A 285 -2.60 12.05 3.95
CA PHE A 285 -2.18 11.76 2.57
C PHE A 285 -1.48 12.95 1.89
N VAL A 286 -1.94 14.18 2.10
CA VAL A 286 -1.27 15.39 1.60
C VAL A 286 0.12 15.55 2.23
N VAL A 287 0.23 15.35 3.54
CA VAL A 287 1.50 15.38 4.28
C VAL A 287 2.44 14.27 3.80
N PHE A 288 1.93 13.06 3.56
CA PHE A 288 2.67 11.94 2.98
C PHE A 288 3.17 12.28 1.56
N PHE A 289 2.32 12.89 0.73
CA PHE A 289 2.66 13.36 -0.62
C PHE A 289 3.80 14.39 -0.60
N LEU A 290 3.63 15.48 0.15
CA LEU A 290 4.65 16.53 0.26
C LEU A 290 5.94 15.97 0.85
N GLY A 291 5.82 15.10 1.86
CA GLY A 291 6.94 14.37 2.45
C GLY A 291 7.72 13.57 1.42
N ARG A 292 7.05 12.87 0.50
CA ARG A 292 7.73 12.09 -0.55
C ARG A 292 8.58 12.97 -1.46
N PHE A 293 8.07 14.12 -1.91
CA PHE A 293 8.86 15.03 -2.77
C PHE A 293 10.06 15.62 -2.02
N ILE A 294 9.84 16.08 -0.78
CA ILE A 294 10.90 16.63 0.07
C ILE A 294 11.98 15.57 0.34
N CYS A 295 11.60 14.37 0.76
CA CYS A 295 12.54 13.30 1.08
C CYS A 295 13.27 12.77 -0.16
N THR A 296 12.60 12.69 -1.31
CA THR A 296 13.24 12.32 -2.58
C THR A 296 14.30 13.34 -3.00
N PHE A 297 14.05 14.63 -2.73
CA PHE A 297 15.05 15.67 -2.93
C PHE A 297 16.22 15.54 -1.94
N LEU A 298 15.94 15.24 -0.67
CA LEU A 298 16.96 15.03 0.36
C LEU A 298 17.87 13.82 0.07
N LEU A 299 17.36 12.77 -0.60
CA LEU A 299 18.17 11.63 -1.04
C LEU A 299 19.31 12.00 -2.00
N LYS A 300 19.27 13.20 -2.60
CA LYS A 300 20.41 13.73 -3.38
C LYS A 300 21.60 14.09 -2.50
N TYR A 301 21.36 14.42 -1.23
CA TYR A 301 22.36 14.98 -0.31
C TYR A 301 22.65 14.07 0.89
N ILE A 302 21.71 13.19 1.24
CA ILE A 302 21.78 12.32 2.42
C ILE A 302 21.69 10.87 1.96
N ASP A 303 22.55 10.02 2.53
CA ASP A 303 22.48 8.57 2.34
C ASP A 303 21.11 8.00 2.71
N SER A 304 20.67 7.00 1.93
CA SER A 304 19.36 6.37 2.08
C SER A 304 19.14 5.71 3.45
N GLY A 305 20.16 5.05 4.00
CA GLY A 305 20.11 4.44 5.34
C GLY A 305 20.06 5.50 6.44
N LYS A 306 20.84 6.57 6.31
CA LYS A 306 20.82 7.69 7.27
C LYS A 306 19.47 8.41 7.28
N LEU A 307 18.92 8.71 6.11
CA LEU A 307 17.62 9.39 6.00
C LEU A 307 16.49 8.51 6.53
N LEU A 308 16.52 7.20 6.25
CA LEU A 308 15.60 6.22 6.84
C LEU A 308 15.65 6.25 8.37
N MET A 309 16.85 6.19 8.96
CA MET A 309 17.05 6.25 10.42
C MET A 309 16.49 7.54 11.04
N ILE A 310 16.74 8.70 10.41
CA ILE A 310 16.26 9.99 10.89
C ILE A 310 14.73 10.03 10.90
N LEU A 311 14.09 9.66 9.77
CA LEU A 311 12.62 9.68 9.70
C LEU A 311 11.97 8.66 10.63
N SER A 312 12.56 7.47 10.80
CA SER A 312 12.03 6.50 11.77
C SER A 312 12.19 6.98 13.20
N THR A 313 13.27 7.70 13.53
CA THR A 313 13.44 8.29 14.87
C THR A 313 12.40 9.38 15.11
N LEU A 314 12.12 10.20 14.11
CA LEU A 314 11.06 11.20 14.17
C LEU A 314 9.66 10.55 14.26
N ALA A 315 9.43 9.44 13.57
CA ALA A 315 8.20 8.65 13.67
C ALA A 315 8.00 8.09 15.08
N ILE A 316 9.06 7.59 15.73
CA ILE A 316 9.03 7.16 17.15
C ILE A 316 8.59 8.33 18.03
N MET A 317 9.19 9.51 17.86
CA MET A 317 8.85 10.71 18.64
C MET A 317 7.38 11.11 18.47
N PHE A 318 6.87 11.15 17.24
CA PHE A 318 5.46 11.46 16.99
C PHE A 318 4.53 10.35 17.50
N THR A 319 4.91 9.08 17.39
CA THR A 319 4.12 7.97 17.92
C THR A 319 4.02 8.02 19.44
N LEU A 320 5.12 8.35 20.14
CA LEU A 320 5.09 8.63 21.58
C LEU A 320 4.17 9.82 21.89
N GLY A 321 4.20 10.87 21.06
CA GLY A 321 3.25 11.98 21.15
C GLY A 321 1.80 11.52 21.01
N THR A 322 1.48 10.67 20.03
CA THR A 322 0.14 10.08 19.85
C THR A 322 -0.29 9.23 21.04
N ILE A 323 0.63 8.49 21.67
CA ILE A 323 0.33 7.67 22.84
C ILE A 323 0.06 8.55 24.06
N PHE A 324 0.94 9.50 24.38
CA PHE A 324 0.93 10.20 25.67
C PHE A 324 0.24 11.57 25.67
N ILE A 325 0.02 12.19 24.50
CA ILE A 325 -0.65 13.49 24.40
C ILE A 325 -2.11 13.28 24.00
N THR A 326 -3.04 13.65 24.88
CA THR A 326 -4.47 13.50 24.63
C THR A 326 -5.06 14.63 23.77
N GLY A 327 -6.17 14.35 23.09
CA GLY A 327 -6.90 15.34 22.29
C GLY A 327 -6.25 15.64 20.94
N PHE A 328 -6.51 16.85 20.42
CA PHE A 328 -6.10 17.27 19.08
C PHE A 328 -4.58 17.23 18.86
N ALA A 329 -3.78 17.52 19.89
CA ALA A 329 -2.33 17.51 19.77
C ALA A 329 -1.78 16.10 19.45
N GLY A 330 -2.30 15.05 20.09
CA GLY A 330 -1.94 13.67 19.76
C GLY A 330 -2.43 13.23 18.37
N LEU A 331 -3.60 13.72 17.94
CA LEU A 331 -4.09 13.51 16.57
C LEU A 331 -3.17 14.19 15.53
N TYR A 332 -2.68 15.41 15.80
CA TYR A 332 -1.70 16.06 14.93
C TYR A 332 -0.37 15.30 14.90
N CYS A 333 0.08 14.74 16.03
CA CYS A 333 1.23 13.83 16.03
C CYS A 333 0.97 12.62 15.11
N LEU A 334 -0.22 12.01 15.19
CA LEU A 334 -0.58 10.85 14.36
C LEU A 334 -0.55 11.19 12.86
N VAL A 335 -1.13 12.34 12.49
CA VAL A 335 -1.06 12.85 11.11
C VAL A 335 0.39 13.12 10.69
N ALA A 336 1.21 13.68 11.57
CA ALA A 336 2.62 13.98 11.29
C ALA A 336 3.50 12.73 11.09
N ILE A 337 3.12 11.56 11.64
CA ILE A 337 3.78 10.28 11.34
C ILE A 337 3.75 10.00 9.84
N SER A 338 2.71 10.44 9.12
CA SER A 338 2.61 10.27 7.66
C SER A 338 3.74 10.96 6.90
N PHE A 339 4.26 12.10 7.38
CA PHE A 339 5.45 12.70 6.79
C PHE A 339 6.65 11.75 6.90
N CYS A 340 6.84 11.15 8.07
CA CYS A 340 7.96 10.27 8.36
C CYS A 340 7.89 8.97 7.55
N MET A 341 6.70 8.43 7.35
CA MET A 341 6.48 7.20 6.58
C MET A 341 6.71 7.37 5.07
N SER A 342 6.75 8.62 4.57
CA SER A 342 6.75 8.94 3.14
C SER A 342 7.82 8.22 2.32
N LEU A 343 9.08 8.23 2.78
CA LEU A 343 10.23 7.66 2.06
C LEU A 343 10.49 6.17 2.38
N MET A 344 9.96 5.67 3.49
CA MET A 344 10.42 4.40 4.08
C MET A 344 10.21 3.21 3.14
N PHE A 345 9.02 3.01 2.56
CA PHE A 345 8.74 1.89 1.63
C PHE A 345 9.77 1.79 0.48
N PRO A 346 9.89 2.77 -0.42
CA PRO A 346 10.81 2.66 -1.55
C PRO A 346 12.27 2.60 -1.12
N THR A 347 12.61 3.19 0.04
CA THR A 347 13.98 3.18 0.55
C THR A 347 14.38 1.83 1.13
N ILE A 348 13.52 1.23 1.96
CA ILE A 348 13.73 -0.16 2.45
C ILE A 348 13.83 -1.10 1.26
N TYR A 349 12.95 -0.95 0.26
CA TYR A 349 12.94 -1.76 -0.95
C TYR A 349 14.24 -1.63 -1.75
N GLY A 350 14.65 -0.40 -2.05
CA GLY A 350 15.88 -0.11 -2.80
C GLY A 350 17.14 -0.60 -2.08
N VAL A 351 17.22 -0.36 -0.76
CA VAL A 351 18.34 -0.84 0.08
C VAL A 351 18.36 -2.36 0.13
N ALA A 352 17.22 -3.03 0.36
CA ALA A 352 17.17 -4.49 0.49
C ALA A 352 17.62 -5.21 -0.78
N LEU A 353 17.38 -4.62 -1.96
CA LEU A 353 17.79 -5.18 -3.25
C LEU A 353 19.13 -4.67 -3.77
N GLU A 354 19.74 -3.69 -3.10
CA GLU A 354 21.00 -3.12 -3.55
C GLU A 354 22.16 -4.12 -3.42
N GLY A 355 22.90 -4.30 -4.52
CA GLY A 355 24.04 -5.21 -4.62
C GLY A 355 23.65 -6.65 -4.96
N LEU A 356 22.37 -6.92 -5.23
CA LEU A 356 21.90 -8.21 -5.72
C LEU A 356 22.08 -8.32 -7.24
N SER A 357 22.21 -9.56 -7.74
CA SER A 357 22.13 -9.81 -9.19
C SER A 357 20.72 -9.55 -9.72
N GLU A 358 20.54 -9.54 -11.05
CA GLU A 358 19.22 -9.30 -11.63
C GLU A 358 18.20 -10.39 -11.25
N ASP A 359 18.59 -11.68 -11.30
CA ASP A 359 17.72 -12.79 -10.86
C ASP A 359 17.42 -12.73 -9.36
N GLU A 360 18.42 -12.43 -8.54
CA GLU A 360 18.25 -12.24 -7.10
C GLU A 360 17.31 -11.07 -6.81
N SER A 361 17.37 -9.99 -7.59
CA SER A 361 16.48 -8.84 -7.45
C SER A 361 15.04 -9.18 -7.84
N LYS A 362 14.83 -9.97 -8.90
CA LYS A 362 13.49 -10.44 -9.32
C LYS A 362 12.84 -11.31 -8.25
N ILE A 363 13.58 -12.29 -7.69
CA ILE A 363 13.08 -13.15 -6.62
C ILE A 363 12.97 -12.38 -5.29
N GLY A 364 13.93 -11.51 -5.00
CA GLY A 364 13.95 -10.68 -3.81
C GLY A 364 12.78 -9.71 -3.74
N ALA A 365 12.38 -9.16 -4.89
CA ALA A 365 11.19 -8.34 -5.03
C ALA A 365 9.93 -9.07 -4.55
N ALA A 366 9.79 -10.37 -4.82
CA ALA A 366 8.65 -11.14 -4.30
C ALA A 366 8.63 -11.17 -2.77
N GLY A 367 9.78 -11.35 -2.10
CA GLY A 367 9.84 -11.34 -0.63
C GLY A 367 9.37 -10.02 -0.03
N LEU A 368 9.78 -8.91 -0.63
CA LEU A 368 9.36 -7.57 -0.22
C LEU A 368 7.87 -7.29 -0.50
N VAL A 369 7.29 -7.89 -1.54
CA VAL A 369 5.85 -7.78 -1.83
C VAL A 369 5.03 -8.68 -0.92
N MET A 370 5.50 -9.90 -0.63
CA MET A 370 4.87 -10.78 0.36
C MET A 370 4.81 -10.12 1.75
N ALA A 371 5.81 -9.29 2.09
CA ALA A 371 5.82 -8.52 3.34
C ALA A 371 4.64 -7.53 3.49
N ILE A 372 3.94 -7.18 2.41
CA ILE A 372 2.71 -6.36 2.46
C ILE A 372 1.62 -7.00 3.31
N VAL A 373 1.65 -8.33 3.51
CA VAL A 373 0.75 -9.04 4.43
C VAL A 373 0.80 -8.50 5.87
N GLY A 374 1.87 -7.81 6.26
CA GLY A 374 1.95 -7.08 7.53
C GLY A 374 0.81 -6.08 7.72
N GLY A 375 0.26 -5.52 6.63
CA GLY A 375 -0.89 -4.63 6.62
C GLY A 375 -2.22 -5.29 6.97
N ALA A 376 -2.34 -6.62 6.89
CA ALA A 376 -3.48 -7.35 7.46
C ALA A 376 -3.24 -7.69 8.93
N LEU A 377 -2.05 -8.24 9.23
CA LEU A 377 -1.77 -8.81 10.55
C LEU A 377 -1.68 -7.74 11.62
N MET A 378 -0.95 -6.65 11.38
CA MET A 378 -0.67 -5.66 12.42
C MET A 378 -1.91 -4.85 12.84
N PRO A 379 -2.77 -4.37 11.92
CA PRO A 379 -4.02 -3.73 12.30
C PRO A 379 -4.95 -4.65 13.09
N THR A 380 -5.04 -5.95 12.74
CA THR A 380 -5.86 -6.87 13.56
C THR A 380 -5.35 -6.98 14.99
N LEU A 381 -4.03 -6.99 15.20
CA LEU A 381 -3.44 -6.97 16.54
C LEU A 381 -3.70 -5.65 17.26
N GLN A 382 -3.67 -4.51 16.56
CA GLN A 382 -4.00 -3.22 17.16
C GLN A 382 -5.48 -3.12 17.56
N GLY A 383 -6.38 -3.62 16.72
CA GLY A 383 -7.81 -3.72 17.01
C GLY A 383 -8.07 -4.55 18.27
N MET A 384 -7.42 -5.71 18.41
CA MET A 384 -7.52 -6.53 19.61
C MET A 384 -7.11 -5.79 20.89
N ILE A 385 -6.15 -4.84 20.82
CA ILE A 385 -5.76 -4.00 21.96
C ILE A 385 -6.84 -2.97 22.28
N MET A 386 -7.44 -2.37 21.25
CA MET A 386 -8.51 -1.38 21.41
C MET A 386 -9.79 -2.03 22.00
N ASP A 387 -10.12 -3.24 21.57
CA ASP A 387 -11.29 -3.97 22.04
C ASP A 387 -11.21 -4.38 23.52
N ILE A 388 -10.04 -4.25 24.18
CA ILE A 388 -9.89 -4.46 25.63
C ILE A 388 -10.77 -3.48 26.42
N GLY A 389 -10.96 -2.26 25.91
CA GLY A 389 -11.78 -1.24 26.55
C GLY A 389 -13.28 -1.52 26.50
N GLY A 390 -13.74 -2.29 25.51
CA GLY A 390 -15.15 -2.49 25.22
C GLY A 390 -15.52 -1.95 23.83
N THR A 391 -16.76 -1.49 23.68
CA THR A 391 -17.26 -0.94 22.41
C THR A 391 -16.94 0.54 22.22
N GLY A 392 -16.63 1.26 23.30
CA GLY A 392 -16.12 2.60 23.25
C GLY A 392 -14.61 2.62 23.02
N TYR A 393 -14.12 3.77 22.59
CA TYR A 393 -12.72 4.01 22.22
C TYR A 393 -11.92 4.76 23.31
N ALA A 394 -12.52 4.96 24.50
CA ALA A 394 -11.90 5.59 25.66
C ALA A 394 -12.44 5.04 26.98
N ASP A 395 -12.88 3.79 26.99
CA ASP A 395 -13.56 3.13 28.10
C ASP A 395 -12.58 2.67 29.20
N THR A 396 -11.31 2.45 28.87
CA THR A 396 -10.30 1.93 29.82
C THR A 396 -8.97 2.66 29.72
N LEU A 397 -8.38 2.98 30.87
CA LEU A 397 -7.04 3.57 30.92
C LEU A 397 -5.96 2.50 31.06
N ILE A 398 -5.08 2.40 30.07
CA ILE A 398 -3.88 1.55 30.09
C ILE A 398 -2.66 2.47 30.24
N LEU A 399 -1.88 2.31 31.31
CA LEU A 399 -0.75 3.20 31.65
C LEU A 399 -1.13 4.69 31.73
N GLY A 400 -2.37 5.00 32.13
CA GLY A 400 -2.85 6.38 32.28
C GLY A 400 -3.28 7.08 30.99
N VAL A 401 -3.34 6.35 29.87
CA VAL A 401 -3.86 6.83 28.57
C VAL A 401 -4.99 5.91 28.09
N SER A 402 -5.86 6.38 27.20
CA SER A 402 -6.94 5.52 26.65
C SER A 402 -6.37 4.31 25.91
N GLU A 403 -7.16 3.25 25.82
CA GLU A 403 -6.84 2.03 25.09
C GLU A 403 -6.51 2.29 23.62
N VAL A 404 -7.19 3.27 22.99
CA VAL A 404 -6.89 3.69 21.61
C VAL A 404 -5.53 4.36 21.51
N ASN A 405 -5.20 5.26 22.43
CA ASN A 405 -3.87 5.87 22.47
C ASN A 405 -2.78 4.82 22.74
N PHE A 406 -3.02 3.90 23.68
CA PHE A 406 -2.08 2.83 24.01
C PHE A 406 -1.85 1.88 22.83
N SER A 407 -2.87 1.62 22.00
CA SER A 407 -2.77 0.73 20.83
C SER A 407 -1.64 1.11 19.85
N PHE A 408 -1.24 2.39 19.82
CA PHE A 408 -0.12 2.89 19.02
C PHE A 408 1.27 2.42 19.49
N VAL A 409 1.34 1.64 20.58
CA VAL A 409 2.55 0.92 20.97
C VAL A 409 3.03 -0.06 19.88
N LEU A 410 2.13 -0.66 19.10
CA LEU A 410 2.51 -1.54 17.99
C LEU A 410 3.23 -0.79 16.86
N PRO A 411 2.70 0.34 16.32
CA PRO A 411 3.46 1.24 15.46
C PRO A 411 4.81 1.67 16.05
N LEU A 412 4.87 1.96 17.36
CA LEU A 412 6.11 2.34 18.02
C LEU A 412 7.18 1.25 17.92
N LEU A 413 6.82 -0.01 18.23
CA LEU A 413 7.71 -1.17 18.07
C LEU A 413 8.19 -1.32 16.62
N CYS A 414 7.28 -1.15 15.65
CA CYS A 414 7.60 -1.21 14.23
C CYS A 414 8.62 -0.13 13.84
N PHE A 415 8.41 1.13 14.24
CA PHE A 415 9.35 2.22 13.95
C PHE A 415 10.70 2.07 14.65
N MET A 416 10.73 1.50 15.87
CA MET A 416 11.99 1.15 16.53
C MET A 416 12.81 0.12 15.73
N TRP A 417 12.15 -0.90 15.18
CA TRP A 417 12.80 -1.86 14.30
C TRP A 417 13.32 -1.20 13.01
N ILE A 418 12.52 -0.33 12.39
CA ILE A 418 12.91 0.39 11.16
C ILE A 418 14.11 1.31 11.44
N ALA A 419 14.14 1.99 12.59
CA ALA A 419 15.27 2.83 12.99
C ALA A 419 16.55 2.02 13.19
N TRP A 420 16.45 0.86 13.82
CA TRP A 420 17.57 -0.06 13.96
C TRP A 420 18.10 -0.54 12.60
N TYR A 421 17.20 -0.91 11.69
CA TYR A 421 17.58 -1.32 10.33
C TYR A 421 18.27 -0.19 9.57
N GLY A 422 17.71 1.02 9.60
CA GLY A 422 18.32 2.21 8.99
C GLY A 422 19.72 2.50 9.52
N LYS A 423 19.92 2.43 10.84
CA LYS A 423 21.24 2.58 11.47
C LYS A 423 22.23 1.52 11.01
N ARG A 424 21.81 0.25 10.96
CA ARG A 424 22.66 -0.87 10.53
C ARG A 424 23.10 -0.72 9.07
N VAL A 425 22.16 -0.35 8.19
CA VAL A 425 22.44 -0.11 6.77
C VAL A 425 23.45 1.03 6.60
N PHE A 426 23.24 2.15 7.31
CA PHE A 426 24.16 3.30 7.25
C PHE A 426 25.56 2.96 7.76
N SER A 427 25.66 2.21 8.87
CA SER A 427 26.95 1.81 9.44
C SER A 427 27.77 0.95 8.48
N ASN A 428 27.13 0.07 7.71
CA ASN A 428 27.82 -0.82 6.77
C ASN A 428 28.26 -0.13 5.47
N HIS A 429 27.69 1.03 5.12
CA HIS A 429 28.12 1.83 3.97
C HIS A 429 29.25 2.81 4.31
N SER A 430 29.47 3.06 5.60
CA SER A 430 30.47 4.00 6.11
C SER A 430 31.82 3.34 6.44
N THR A 431 31.90 2.02 6.27
CA THR A 431 33.09 1.15 6.38
C THR A 431 33.39 0.58 5.01
#